data_AF-A0A4W2IJI2-F1
#
_entry.id   AF-A0A4W2IJI2-F1
#
_cell.length_a   1.000
_cell.length_b   1.000
_cell.length_c   1.000
_cell.angle_alpha   90.00
_cell.angle_beta   90.00
_cell.angle_gamma   90.00
#
_symmetry.space_group_name_H-M   'P 1'
#
loop_
_entity.id
_entity.type
_entity.pdbx_description
1 polymer ?
#
loop_
_entity_poly.entity_id
_entity_poly.type
_entity_poly.pdbx_seq_one_letter_code
_entity_poly.pdbx_strand_id
1 'polypeptide(L)' 'PDMRKGGVTFEDVFMYFSREEWELLEEAQRLLYRDVMLENFAHVAALGESLLSRAWALLDP' A
#
# COMPACT_ATOMS: atom_id res chain seq x y z
N PRO A 1 31.77 6.69 9.59
CA PRO A 1 30.91 6.03 8.59
C PRO A 1 29.77 5.28 9.29
N ASP A 2 28.63 5.94 9.48
CA ASP A 2 27.46 5.34 10.12
C ASP A 2 26.65 4.58 9.05
N MET A 3 26.75 3.25 9.06
CA MET A 3 25.93 2.34 8.26
C MET A 3 24.55 2.21 8.90
N ARG A 4 23.72 3.24 8.81
CA ARG A 4 22.28 3.04 9.01
C ARG A 4 21.74 2.36 7.77
N LYS A 5 21.55 1.04 7.85
CA LYS A 5 20.58 0.34 7.01
C LYS A 5 19.19 0.86 7.39
N GLY A 6 18.85 2.06 6.94
CA GLY A 6 17.53 2.66 7.13
C GLY A 6 16.58 2.03 6.12
N GLY A 7 15.84 1.00 6.55
CA GLY A 7 14.73 0.48 5.77
C GLY A 7 13.61 1.51 5.75
N VAL A 8 12.97 1.67 4.59
CA VAL A 8 11.75 2.47 4.43
C VAL A 8 10.59 1.62 4.93
N THR A 9 9.80 2.15 5.88
CA THR A 9 8.58 1.48 6.35
C THR A 9 7.36 1.94 5.57
N PHE A 10 6.22 1.26 5.75
CA PHE A 10 4.99 1.67 5.07
C PHE A 10 4.54 3.07 5.52
N GLU A 11 4.75 3.39 6.79
CA GLU A 11 4.46 4.72 7.34
C GLU A 11 5.27 5.83 6.69
N ASP A 12 6.48 5.54 6.21
CA ASP A 12 7.34 6.53 5.53
C ASP A 12 6.83 6.93 4.13
N VAL A 13 5.98 6.09 3.52
CA VAL A 13 5.45 6.30 2.16
C VAL A 13 3.93 6.47 2.11
N PHE A 14 3.24 6.23 3.22
CA PHE A 14 1.79 6.33 3.30
C PHE A 14 1.35 7.78 3.48
N MET A 15 0.36 8.21 2.70
CA MET A 15 -0.27 9.53 2.81
C MET A 15 -1.76 9.35 3.05
N TYR A 16 -2.28 10.01 4.08
CA TYR A 16 -3.71 10.10 4.35
C TYR A 16 -4.12 11.56 4.45
N PHE A 17 -5.33 11.85 3.98
CA PHE A 17 -5.94 13.17 4.13
C PHE A 17 -7.06 13.06 5.15
N SER A 18 -7.12 14.00 6.08
CA SER A 18 -8.32 14.28 6.86
C SER A 18 -9.45 14.75 5.93
N ARG A 19 -10.68 14.86 6.45
CA ARG A 19 -11.82 15.31 5.64
C ARG A 19 -11.62 16.76 5.17
N GLU A 20 -11.13 17.61 6.06
CA GLU A 20 -10.85 19.02 5.80
C GLU A 20 -9.74 19.17 4.76
N GLU A 21 -8.68 18.37 4.84
CA GLU A 21 -7.61 18.36 3.83
C GLU A 21 -8.09 17.84 2.48
N TRP A 22 -8.94 16.80 2.48
CA TRP A 22 -9.52 16.24 1.27
C TRP A 22 -10.37 17.25 0.49
N GLU A 23 -11.12 18.10 1.20
CA GLU A 23 -11.93 19.17 0.60
C GLU A 23 -11.08 20.27 -0.04
N LEU A 24 -9.82 20.42 0.39
CA LEU A 24 -8.86 21.40 -0.16
C LEU A 24 -8.09 20.87 -1.37
N LEU A 25 -8.20 19.58 -1.70
CA LEU A 25 -7.47 18.98 -2.81
C LEU A 25 -8.05 19.39 -4.17
N GLU A 26 -7.14 19.69 -5.08
CA GLU A 26 -7.47 19.81 -6.49
C GLU A 26 -7.92 18.46 -7.06
N GLU A 27 -8.71 18.50 -8.13
CA GLU A 27 -9.24 17.28 -8.77
C GLU A 27 -8.10 16.33 -9.20
N ALA A 28 -7.00 16.87 -9.73
CA ALA A 28 -5.83 16.08 -10.11
C ALA A 28 -5.18 15.35 -8.92
N GLN A 29 -5.17 15.96 -7.74
CA GLN A 29 -4.61 15.35 -6.53
C GLN A 29 -5.53 14.24 -6.00
N ARG A 30 -6.85 14.43 -6.05
CA ARG A 30 -7.83 13.40 -5.67
C ARG A 30 -7.78 12.20 -6.61
N LEU A 31 -7.60 12.44 -7.91
CA LEU A 31 -7.38 11.38 -8.89
C LEU A 31 -6.10 10.59 -8.60
N LEU A 32 -4.98 11.30 -8.40
CA LEU A 32 -3.70 10.65 -8.07
C LEU A 32 -3.80 9.81 -6.78
N TYR A 33 -4.45 10.32 -5.74
CA TYR A 33 -4.67 9.56 -4.51
C TYR A 33 -5.46 8.26 -4.77
N ARG A 34 -6.54 8.34 -5.58
CA ARG A 34 -7.33 7.16 -5.93
C ARG A 34 -6.50 6.14 -6.70
N ASP A 35 -5.71 6.59 -7.68
CA ASP A 35 -4.89 5.69 -8.50
C ASP A 35 -3.83 4.96 -7.65
N VAL A 36 -3.10 5.70 -6.80
CA VAL A 36 -2.10 5.13 -5.89
C VAL A 36 -2.74 4.17 -4.89
N MET A 37 -3.90 4.53 -4.31
CA MET A 37 -4.60 3.65 -3.37
C MET A 37 -5.13 2.37 -4.03
N LEU A 38 -5.61 2.45 -5.27
CA LEU A 38 -6.04 1.28 -6.03
C LEU A 38 -4.88 0.33 -6.31
N GLU A 39 -3.72 0.85 -6.70
CA GLU A 39 -2.51 0.05 -6.89
C GLU A 39 -2.08 -0.63 -5.58
N ASN A 40 -2.10 0.11 -4.46
CA ASN A 40 -1.82 -0.45 -3.14
C ASN A 40 -2.79 -1.59 -2.76
N PHE A 41 -4.09 -1.43 -3.01
CA PHE A 41 -5.06 -2.49 -2.76
C PHE A 41 -4.81 -3.72 -3.63
N ALA A 42 -4.47 -3.53 -4.91
CA ALA A 42 -4.15 -4.63 -5.80
C ALA A 42 -2.90 -5.41 -5.33
N HIS A 43 -1.86 -4.71 -4.88
CA HIS A 43 -0.67 -5.33 -4.32
C HIS A 43 -0.96 -6.14 -3.05
N VAL A 44 -1.75 -5.59 -2.11
CA VAL A 44 -2.15 -6.31 -0.89
C VAL A 44 -3.01 -7.52 -1.23
N ALA A 45 -3.93 -7.41 -2.18
CA ALA A 45 -4.74 -8.53 -2.65
C ALA A 45 -3.87 -9.65 -3.25
N ALA A 46 -2.89 -9.29 -4.10
CA ALA A 46 -1.97 -10.25 -4.70
C ALA A 46 -1.10 -10.97 -3.66
N LEU A 47 -0.62 -10.25 -2.63
CA LEU A 47 0.08 -10.87 -1.49
C LEU A 47 -0.84 -11.85 -0.74
N GLY A 48 -2.10 -11.47 -0.53
CA GLY A 48 -3.12 -12.34 0.07
C GLY A 48 -3.36 -13.61 -0.74
N GLU A 49 -3.53 -13.49 -2.06
CA GLU A 49 -3.66 -14.64 -2.95
C GLU A 49 -2.42 -15.54 -2.95
N SER A 50 -1.22 -14.95 -2.96
CA SER A 50 0.03 -15.71 -2.88
C SER A 50 0.15 -16.48 -1.57
N LEU A 51 -0.20 -15.85 -0.43
CA LEU A 51 -0.17 -16.51 0.87
C LEU A 51 -1.20 -17.64 0.96
N LEU A 52 -2.41 -17.41 0.47
CA LEU A 52 -3.44 -18.45 0.41
C LEU A 52 -2.99 -19.60 -0.49
N SER A 53 -2.54 -19.32 -1.71
CA SER A 53 -2.02 -20.33 -2.64
C SER A 53 -0.90 -21.17 -2.03
N ARG A 54 0.03 -20.54 -1.31
CA ARG A 54 1.09 -21.25 -0.59
C ARG A 54 0.57 -22.09 0.57
N ALA A 55 -0.39 -21.57 1.33
CA ALA A 55 -1.01 -22.32 2.43
C ALA A 55 -1.76 -23.56 1.90
N TRP A 56 -2.47 -23.42 0.78
CA TRP A 56 -3.11 -24.54 0.09
C TRP A 56 -2.09 -25.58 -0.41
N ALA A 57 -0.98 -25.13 -1.01
CA ALA A 57 0.09 -26.03 -1.47
C ALA A 57 0.81 -26.78 -0.33
N LEU A 58 0.84 -26.21 0.88
CA LEU A 58 1.38 -26.87 2.08
C LEU A 58 0.41 -27.85 2.74
N LEU A 59 -0.88 -27.75 2.40
CA LEU A 59 -1.96 -28.61 2.90
C LEU A 59 -2.34 -29.72 1.91
N ASP A 60 -1.74 -29.74 0.72
CA ASP A 60 -1.86 -30.84 -0.24
C ASP A 60 -1.05 -32.05 0.29
N PRO A 61 -1.69 -33.23 0.49
CA PRO A 61 -1.02 -34.45 0.96
C PRO A 61 0.06 -35.02 0.02
#